data_AF-A0A1F4JNB0-F1
#
_entry.id   AF-A0A1F4JNB0-F1
#
_cell.length_a   1.000
_cell.length_b   1.000
_cell.length_c   1.000
_cell.angle_alpha   90.00
_cell.angle_beta   90.00
_cell.angle_gamma   90.00
#
_symmetry.space_group_name_H-M   'P 1'
#
loop_
_entity.id
_entity.type
_entity.pdbx_description
1 polymer ?
#
loop_
_entity_poly.entity_id
_entity_poly.type
_entity_poly.pdbx_seq_one_letter_code
_entity_poly.pdbx_strand_id
1 'polypeptide(L)'
;MFRLILVFVLIVAAIIGILMLEFQSDPLMYFFFGWAIIGAYLAFKVKCPRCGVSVAYQGTILGLPLYAGDLPVDECKHCGFDLTKPLKK
;
A
#
# COMPACT_ATOMS: atom_id res chain seq x y z
N MET A 1 -9.27 -5.69 -5.87
CA MET A 1 -9.42 -4.23 -5.69
C MET A 1 -8.15 -3.58 -5.16
N PHE A 2 -7.57 -4.07 -4.06
CA PHE A 2 -6.31 -3.55 -3.50
C PHE A 2 -5.11 -3.57 -4.47
N ARG A 3 -4.90 -4.69 -5.17
CA ARG A 3 -3.86 -4.83 -6.22
C ARG A 3 -3.94 -3.74 -7.28
N LEU A 4 -5.15 -3.36 -7.72
CA LEU A 4 -5.35 -2.31 -8.74
C LEU A 4 -4.98 -0.92 -8.22
N ILE A 5 -5.34 -0.61 -6.97
CA ILE A 5 -4.98 0.67 -6.31
C ILE A 5 -3.46 0.77 -6.19
N LEU A 6 -2.80 -0.31 -5.79
CA LEU A 6 -1.34 -0.36 -5.63
C LEU A 6 -0.61 -0.17 -6.97
N VAL A 7 -1.03 -0.91 -8.00
CA VAL A 7 -0.49 -0.76 -9.36
C VAL A 7 -0.71 0.66 -9.88
N PHE A 8 -1.89 1.23 -9.67
CA PHE A 8 -2.18 2.61 -10.07
C PHE A 8 -1.27 3.63 -9.35
N VAL A 9 -1.08 3.51 -8.04
CA VAL A 9 -0.18 4.37 -7.26
C VAL A 9 1.25 4.29 -7.78
N LEU A 10 1.74 3.08 -8.08
CA LEU A 10 3.10 2.85 -8.61
C LEU A 10 3.27 3.41 -10.02
N ILE A 11 2.29 3.25 -10.91
CA ILE A 11 2.34 3.81 -12.27
C ILE A 11 2.42 5.33 -12.22
N VAL A 12 1.56 5.99 -11.44
CA VAL A 12 1.57 7.44 -11.31
C VAL A 12 2.90 7.93 -10.72
N ALA A 13 3.42 7.24 -9.71
CA ALA A 13 4.74 7.57 -9.14
C ALA A 13 5.87 7.43 -10.17
N ALA A 14 5.85 6.39 -11.01
CA ALA A 14 6.84 6.20 -12.07
C ALA A 14 6.78 7.30 -13.13
N ILE A 15 5.58 7.71 -13.57
CA ILE A 15 5.40 8.81 -14.53
C ILE A 15 5.95 10.12 -13.96
N ILE A 16 5.57 10.47 -12.73
CA ILE A 16 6.05 11.69 -12.07
C ILE A 16 7.58 11.63 -11.88
N GLY A 17 8.13 10.46 -11.53
CA GLY A 17 9.57 10.25 -11.40
C GLY A 17 10.33 10.45 -12.71
N ILE A 18 9.80 9.95 -13.83
CA ILE A 18 10.39 10.18 -15.16
C ILE A 18 10.34 11.68 -15.52
N LEU A 19 9.20 12.33 -15.32
CA LEU A 19 9.06 13.77 -15.56
C LEU A 19 10.01 14.60 -14.67
N MET A 20 10.30 14.15 -13.45
CA MET A 20 11.30 14.80 -12.59
C MET A 20 12.71 14.75 -13.18
N LEU A 21 13.09 13.63 -13.81
CA LEU A 21 14.41 13.48 -14.43
C LEU A 21 14.59 14.42 -15.63
N GLU A 22 13.51 14.71 -16.36
CA GLU A 22 13.55 15.59 -17.53
C GLU A 22 13.43 17.09 -17.16
N PHE A 23 12.56 17.44 -16.21
CA PHE A 23 12.24 18.85 -15.92
C PHE A 23 13.00 19.46 -14.72
N GLN A 24 13.67 18.66 -13.88
CA GLN A 24 14.39 19.11 -12.66
C GLN A 24 13.65 20.20 -11.86
N SER A 25 12.33 20.06 -11.69
CA SER A 25 11.50 21.10 -11.10
C SER A 25 11.12 20.79 -9.65
N ASP A 26 11.39 21.75 -8.76
CA ASP A 26 10.98 21.71 -7.35
C ASP A 26 9.49 21.42 -7.11
N PRO A 27 8.52 22.04 -7.83
CA PRO A 27 7.10 21.73 -7.62
C PRO A 27 6.78 20.25 -7.87
N LEU A 28 7.42 19.63 -8.86
CA LEU A 28 7.18 18.24 -9.19
C LEU A 28 7.70 17.27 -8.11
N MET A 29 8.77 17.67 -7.42
CA MET A 29 9.27 16.97 -6.24
C MET A 29 8.21 16.93 -5.12
N TYR A 30 7.60 18.08 -4.80
CA TYR A 30 6.55 18.13 -3.79
C TYR A 30 5.33 17.29 -4.19
N PHE A 31 4.96 17.29 -5.47
CA PHE A 31 3.89 16.42 -5.99
C PHE A 31 4.24 14.94 -5.86
N PHE A 32 5.47 14.54 -6.17
CA PHE A 32 5.93 13.16 -6.03
C PHE A 32 5.84 12.68 -4.58
N PHE A 33 6.38 13.44 -3.63
CA PHE A 33 6.34 13.07 -2.22
C PHE A 33 4.92 13.11 -1.65
N GLY A 34 4.11 14.11 -2.04
CA GLY A 34 2.70 14.17 -1.67
C GLY A 34 1.92 12.94 -2.15
N TRP A 35 2.13 12.54 -3.41
CA TRP A 35 1.53 11.35 -3.99
C TRP A 35 1.99 10.06 -3.28
N ALA A 36 3.29 9.94 -3.00
CA ALA A 36 3.85 8.79 -2.28
C ALA A 36 3.25 8.64 -0.88
N ILE A 37 3.09 9.74 -0.13
CA ILE A 37 2.46 9.74 1.19
C ILE A 37 1.00 9.31 1.10
N ILE A 38 0.24 9.83 0.14
CA ILE A 38 -1.17 9.44 -0.08
C ILE A 38 -1.26 7.95 -0.42
N GLY A 39 -0.39 7.48 -1.32
CA GLY A 39 -0.30 6.07 -1.71
C GLY A 39 -0.02 5.16 -0.53
N ALA A 40 0.94 5.53 0.32
CA ALA A 40 1.23 4.83 1.57
C ALA A 40 0.01 4.83 2.49
N TYR A 41 -0.59 5.99 2.76
CA TYR A 41 -1.77 6.07 3.63
C TYR A 41 -2.92 5.17 3.17
N LEU A 42 -3.21 5.15 1.86
CA LEU A 42 -4.21 4.26 1.28
C LEU A 42 -3.85 2.78 1.49
N ALA A 43 -2.57 2.42 1.33
CA ALA A 43 -2.11 1.05 1.55
C ALA A 43 -2.31 0.61 3.02
N PHE A 44 -1.96 1.46 3.98
CA PHE A 44 -2.12 1.19 5.41
C PHE A 44 -3.58 1.10 5.85
N LYS A 45 -4.48 1.86 5.20
CA LYS A 45 -5.92 1.88 5.53
C LYS A 45 -6.66 0.61 5.10
N VAL A 46 -6.11 -0.19 4.20
CA VAL A 46 -6.76 -1.42 3.77
C VAL A 46 -6.77 -2.42 4.91
N LYS A 47 -7.96 -2.85 5.31
CA LYS A 47 -8.19 -3.78 6.41
C LYS A 47 -8.69 -5.11 5.88
N CYS A 48 -8.28 -6.19 6.53
CA CYS A 48 -8.84 -7.51 6.31
C CYS A 48 -10.35 -7.46 6.62
N PRO A 49 -11.21 -7.89 5.70
CA PRO A 49 -12.64 -7.73 5.90
C PRO A 49 -13.21 -8.75 6.89
N ARG A 50 -12.46 -9.81 7.27
CA ARG A 50 -12.84 -10.78 8.31
C ARG A 50 -12.47 -10.32 9.73
N CYS A 51 -11.22 -9.89 9.95
CA CYS A 51 -10.72 -9.56 11.30
C CYS A 51 -10.53 -8.06 11.55
N GLY A 52 -10.65 -7.20 10.53
CA GLY A 52 -10.51 -5.75 10.66
C GLY A 52 -9.07 -5.24 10.87
N VAL A 53 -8.08 -6.14 10.96
CA VAL A 53 -6.65 -5.79 11.07
C VAL A 53 -6.13 -5.29 9.71
N SER A 54 -5.25 -4.29 9.71
CA SER A 54 -4.63 -3.79 8.48
C SER A 54 -3.94 -4.93 7.71
N VAL A 55 -4.09 -4.97 6.39
CA VAL A 55 -3.39 -5.95 5.54
C VAL A 55 -1.89 -5.69 5.48
N ALA A 56 -1.46 -4.48 5.82
CA ALA A 56 -0.05 -4.14 5.96
C ALA A 56 0.60 -4.75 7.22
N TYR A 57 -0.21 -5.22 8.18
CA TYR A 57 0.29 -5.86 9.38
C TYR A 57 0.94 -7.21 9.04
N GLN A 58 2.20 -7.36 9.38
CA GLN A 58 2.97 -8.59 9.14
C GLN A 58 3.33 -9.36 10.40
N GLY A 59 3.19 -8.76 11.59
CA GLY A 59 3.51 -9.40 12.85
C GLY A 59 3.98 -8.40 13.90
N THR A 60 4.63 -8.92 14.93
CA THR A 60 5.19 -8.12 16.02
C THR A 60 6.65 -8.51 16.21
N ILE A 61 7.57 -7.55 16.22
CA ILE A 61 8.98 -7.76 16.60
C ILE A 61 9.25 -6.95 17.86
N LEU A 62 9.79 -7.61 18.90
CA LEU A 62 10.10 -6.98 20.19
C LEU A 62 8.92 -6.21 20.82
N GLY A 63 7.70 -6.70 20.64
CA GLY A 63 6.48 -6.05 21.14
C GLY A 63 5.97 -4.88 20.30
N LEU A 64 6.67 -4.51 19.21
CA LEU A 64 6.25 -3.46 18.30
C LEU A 64 5.55 -4.06 17.07
N PRO A 65 4.34 -3.58 16.72
CA PRO A 65 3.62 -4.06 15.54
C PRO A 65 4.34 -3.60 14.27
N LEU A 66 4.55 -4.53 13.35
CA LEU A 66 5.17 -4.26 12.07
C LEU A 66 4.12 -4.12 10.98
N TYR A 67 4.15 -2.95 10.37
CA TYR A 67 3.33 -2.59 9.23
C TYR A 67 4.24 -2.28 8.05
N ALA A 68 4.91 -3.30 7.54
CA ALA A 68 5.80 -3.22 6.40
C ALA A 68 5.93 -4.63 5.83
N GLY A 69 5.83 -4.77 4.51
CA GLY A 69 5.72 -6.11 3.94
C GLY A 69 5.54 -6.18 2.44
N ASP A 70 5.74 -7.39 1.92
CA ASP A 70 5.48 -7.75 0.54
C ASP A 70 4.01 -7.53 0.19
N LEU A 71 3.80 -6.48 -0.59
CA LEU A 71 2.53 -6.18 -1.24
C LEU A 71 2.68 -6.61 -2.70
N PRO A 72 1.76 -7.43 -3.25
CA PRO A 72 0.44 -7.76 -2.72
C PRO A 72 0.40 -8.98 -1.78
N VAL A 73 -0.48 -8.94 -0.79
CA VAL A 73 -0.72 -10.07 0.14
C VAL A 73 -1.97 -10.84 -0.28
N ASP A 74 -1.84 -12.16 -0.47
CA ASP A 74 -2.97 -13.03 -0.81
C ASP A 74 -3.71 -13.54 0.41
N GLU A 75 -3.05 -13.63 1.56
CA GLU A 75 -3.64 -14.09 2.81
C GLU A 75 -3.36 -13.11 3.95
N CYS A 76 -4.34 -12.86 4.80
CA CYS A 76 -4.15 -12.04 5.99
C CYS A 76 -3.24 -12.76 6.99
N LYS A 77 -2.07 -12.18 7.29
CA LYS A 77 -1.10 -12.76 8.24
C LYS A 77 -1.61 -12.88 9.67
N HIS A 78 -2.66 -12.14 10.05
CA HIS A 78 -3.25 -12.22 11.38
C HIS A 78 -4.26 -13.37 11.53
N CYS A 79 -5.11 -13.62 10.52
CA CYS A 79 -6.24 -14.56 10.65
C CYS A 79 -6.23 -15.70 9.62
N GLY A 80 -5.24 -15.73 8.71
CA GLY A 80 -5.14 -16.71 7.63
C GLY A 80 -6.23 -16.60 6.57
N PHE A 81 -6.99 -15.49 6.53
CA PHE A 81 -8.06 -15.32 5.55
C PHE A 81 -7.50 -15.00 4.17
N ASP A 82 -7.92 -15.76 3.17
CA ASP A 82 -7.63 -15.52 1.76
C ASP A 82 -8.33 -14.24 1.27
N LEU A 83 -7.54 -13.19 1.04
CA LEU A 83 -7.96 -11.86 0.62
C LEU A 83 -8.40 -11.83 -0.86
N THR A 84 -8.14 -12.89 -1.63
CA THR A 84 -8.61 -13.01 -3.01
C THR A 84 -10.06 -13.46 -3.10
N LYS A 85 -10.60 -14.08 -2.03
CA LYS A 85 -11.95 -14.62 -2.00
C LYS A 85 -12.95 -13.60 -1.44
N PRO A 86 -14.17 -13.51 -2.02
CA PRO A 86 -15.24 -12.73 -1.42
C PRO A 86 -15.63 -13.34 -0.07
N LEU A 87 -15.93 -12.49 0.92
CA LEU A 87 -16.55 -12.94 2.17
C LEU A 87 -17.90 -13.58 1.84
N LYS A 88 -17.98 -14.91 1.95
CA LYS A 88 -19.27 -15.59 2.03
C LYS A 88 -19.92 -15.16 3.34
N LYS A 89 -21.02 -14.43 3.19
CA LYS A 89 -21.89 -13.96 4.27
C LYS A 89 -22.81 -15.08 4.73
#